data_AF-A0A2H0YKD6-F1
#
_entry.id   AF-A0A2H0YKD6-F1
#
_cell.length_a   1.000
_cell.length_b   1.000
_cell.length_c   1.000
_cell.angle_alpha   90.00
_cell.angle_beta   90.00
_cell.angle_gamma   90.00
#
_symmetry.space_group_name_H-M   'P 1'
#
loop_
_entity.id
_entity.type
_entity.pdbx_description
1 polymer ?
#
loop_
_entity_poly.entity_id
_entity_poly.type
_entity_poly.pdbx_seq_one_letter_code
_entity_poly.pdbx_strand_id
1 'polypeptide(L)'
;MSTFLKDGIEFVLPGIFKAYPRDWANQLLNEGTIYFTNWDVFRRDENPERGDPMEGTSVTNRNGKTYKADYGNPIFIWSSTMETNPKVIIETWRDRDTVIQITNTLKFAERIRDAAVARKSDLIYFQIGPVTYDKDEGSHRAYHWAEGVF
;
A
#
# COMPACT_ATOMS: atom_id res chain seq x y z
N MET A 1 10.77 13.91 -4.49
CA MET A 1 9.92 14.44 -3.41
C MET A 1 8.87 15.31 -4.07
N SER A 2 7.61 15.11 -3.71
CA SER A 2 6.48 15.91 -4.21
C SER A 2 5.88 16.65 -3.03
N THR A 3 5.59 17.94 -3.19
CA THR A 3 4.94 18.76 -2.16
C THR A 3 3.57 19.20 -2.64
N PHE A 4 2.62 19.32 -1.73
CA PHE A 4 1.34 19.99 -2.00
C PHE A 4 0.89 20.81 -0.79
N LEU A 5 0.18 21.89 -1.05
CA LEU A 5 -0.35 22.78 -0.02
C LEU A 5 -1.85 22.51 0.14
N LYS A 6 -2.29 22.32 1.38
CA LYS A 6 -3.71 22.23 1.72
C LYS A 6 -3.95 23.01 3.01
N ASP A 7 -4.88 23.96 2.97
CA ASP A 7 -5.27 24.80 4.11
C ASP A 7 -4.07 25.51 4.78
N GLY A 8 -3.10 25.95 3.97
CA GLY A 8 -1.87 26.61 4.44
C GLY A 8 -0.80 25.67 5.01
N ILE A 9 -1.05 24.36 5.06
CA ILE A 9 -0.10 23.34 5.50
C ILE A 9 0.60 22.74 4.28
N GLU A 10 1.93 22.73 4.30
CA GLU A 10 2.75 22.05 3.29
C GLU A 10 2.90 20.56 3.66
N PHE A 11 2.44 19.70 2.78
CA PHE A 11 2.63 18.27 2.88
C PHE A 11 3.75 17.84 1.95
N VAL A 12 4.82 17.28 2.52
CA VAL A 12 5.93 16.69 1.76
C VAL A 12 5.70 15.20 1.66
N LEU A 13 5.38 14.72 0.46
CA LEU A 13 5.27 13.29 0.18
C LEU A 13 6.65 12.73 -0.20
N PRO A 14 7.16 11.74 0.54
CA PRO A 14 8.41 11.10 0.20
C PRO A 14 8.26 10.35 -1.13
N GLY A 15 9.39 10.15 -1.80
CA GLY A 15 9.44 9.18 -2.89
C GLY A 15 9.24 7.77 -2.32
N ILE A 16 8.54 6.94 -3.06
CA ILE A 16 8.31 5.54 -2.69
C ILE A 16 9.09 4.63 -3.61
N PHE A 17 9.46 3.46 -3.11
CA PHE A 17 10.24 2.46 -3.84
C PHE A 17 9.43 1.18 -4.00
N LYS A 18 9.67 0.47 -5.10
CA LYS A 18 9.04 -0.82 -5.37
C LYS A 18 10.04 -1.79 -5.97
N ALA A 19 10.08 -2.99 -5.41
CA ALA A 19 10.77 -4.13 -6.02
C ALA A 19 9.88 -4.80 -7.08
N TYR A 20 10.45 -5.09 -8.24
CA TYR A 20 9.79 -5.73 -9.38
C TYR A 20 10.70 -6.77 -10.04
N PRO A 21 10.12 -7.77 -10.74
CA PRO A 21 10.84 -8.41 -11.83
C PRO A 21 11.17 -7.36 -12.91
N ARG A 22 12.36 -7.43 -13.50
CA ARG A 22 12.84 -6.48 -14.51
C ARG A 22 11.83 -6.18 -15.61
N ASP A 23 11.14 -7.19 -16.13
CA ASP A 23 10.17 -7.02 -17.20
C ASP A 23 8.98 -6.15 -16.77
N TRP A 24 8.49 -6.32 -15.55
CA TRP A 24 7.39 -5.50 -15.01
C TRP A 24 7.85 -4.07 -14.72
N ALA A 25 9.10 -3.90 -14.28
CA ALA A 25 9.69 -2.56 -14.12
C ALA A 25 9.75 -1.83 -15.46
N ASN A 26 10.18 -2.50 -16.54
CA ASN A 26 10.22 -1.94 -17.89
C ASN A 26 8.83 -1.56 -18.39
N GLN A 27 7.83 -2.42 -18.19
CA GLN A 27 6.46 -2.13 -18.59
C GLN A 27 5.87 -0.95 -17.81
N LEU A 28 6.15 -0.82 -16.51
CA LEU A 28 5.73 0.36 -15.77
C LEU A 28 6.39 1.64 -16.32
N LEU A 29 7.69 1.60 -16.58
CA LEU A 29 8.45 2.77 -17.03
C LEU A 29 8.06 3.22 -18.45
N ASN A 30 7.89 2.26 -19.36
CA ASN A 30 7.69 2.55 -20.78
C ASN A 30 6.21 2.63 -21.17
N GLU A 31 5.35 1.84 -20.54
CA GLU A 31 3.94 1.70 -20.92
C GLU A 31 2.99 2.24 -19.85
N GLY A 32 3.48 2.43 -18.61
CA GLY A 32 2.63 2.80 -17.47
C GLY A 32 1.82 1.64 -16.91
N THR A 33 2.17 0.40 -17.21
CA THR A 33 1.45 -0.79 -16.74
C THR A 33 1.73 -1.06 -15.27
N ILE A 34 0.67 -1.20 -14.47
CA ILE A 34 0.75 -1.50 -13.03
C ILE A 34 0.11 -2.87 -12.76
N TYR A 35 0.84 -3.72 -12.03
CA TYR A 35 0.38 -5.05 -11.62
C TYR A 35 -0.07 -5.02 -10.17
N PHE A 36 -1.34 -5.32 -9.95
CA PHE A 36 -1.89 -5.51 -8.61
C PHE A 36 -1.88 -6.98 -8.23
N THR A 37 -1.63 -7.27 -6.97
CA THR A 37 -1.70 -8.63 -6.43
C THR A 37 -3.08 -8.83 -5.81
N ASN A 38 -3.72 -9.96 -6.09
CA ASN A 38 -4.94 -10.33 -5.38
C ASN A 38 -4.65 -10.46 -3.88
N TRP A 39 -5.51 -9.88 -3.06
CA TRP A 39 -5.31 -9.81 -1.61
C TRP A 39 -5.20 -11.19 -0.95
N ASP A 40 -5.97 -12.20 -1.39
CA ASP A 40 -5.87 -13.56 -0.85
C ASP A 40 -4.52 -14.22 -1.16
N VAL A 41 -3.94 -13.91 -2.32
CA VAL A 41 -2.59 -14.36 -2.68
C VAL A 41 -1.56 -13.69 -1.78
N PHE A 42 -1.71 -12.39 -1.55
CA PHE A 42 -0.82 -11.61 -0.69
C PHE A 42 -0.82 -12.13 0.76
N ARG A 43 -1.98 -12.45 1.33
CA ARG A 43 -2.11 -13.00 2.70
C ARG A 43 -1.44 -14.36 2.89
N ARG A 44 -1.26 -15.11 1.80
CA ARG A 44 -0.70 -16.47 1.79
C ARG A 44 0.75 -16.51 1.33
N ASP A 45 1.39 -15.36 1.16
CA ASP A 45 2.81 -15.31 0.80
C ASP A 45 3.63 -16.02 1.89
N GLU A 46 4.46 -16.97 1.48
CA GLU A 46 5.24 -17.81 2.40
C GLU A 46 6.28 -16.99 3.19
N ASN A 47 6.61 -15.78 2.71
CA ASN A 47 7.47 -14.86 3.43
C ASN A 47 6.62 -13.93 4.32
N PRO A 48 6.74 -14.01 5.67
CA PRO A 48 5.97 -13.19 6.61
C PRO A 48 6.34 -11.69 6.57
N GLU A 49 7.45 -11.32 5.93
CA GLU A 49 7.77 -9.91 5.67
C GLU A 49 7.00 -9.36 4.46
N ARG A 50 6.49 -10.24 3.60
CA ARG A 50 5.78 -9.91 2.36
C ARG A 50 4.28 -10.07 2.48
N GLY A 51 3.82 -11.13 3.11
CA GLY A 51 2.41 -11.41 3.36
C GLY A 51 2.09 -11.25 4.84
N ASP A 52 0.91 -10.71 5.13
CA ASP A 52 0.36 -10.68 6.47
C ASP A 52 -1.00 -11.40 6.44
N PRO A 53 -1.16 -12.52 7.17
CA PRO A 53 -2.44 -13.22 7.29
C PRO A 53 -3.57 -12.32 7.83
N MET A 54 -3.21 -11.23 8.53
CA MET A 54 -4.12 -10.23 9.08
C MET A 54 -4.31 -9.01 8.17
N GLU A 55 -3.56 -8.89 7.06
CA GLU A 55 -3.74 -7.81 6.08
C GLU A 55 -5.21 -7.78 5.65
N GLY A 56 -5.84 -6.61 5.67
CA GLY A 56 -7.23 -6.40 5.26
C GLY A 56 -8.31 -7.09 6.12
N THR A 57 -7.96 -7.83 7.18
CA THR A 57 -8.98 -8.27 8.12
C THR A 57 -9.44 -7.09 8.96
N SER A 58 -10.63 -6.57 8.65
CA SER A 58 -11.32 -5.58 9.49
C SER A 58 -11.85 -6.25 10.75
N VAL A 59 -10.94 -6.66 11.63
CA VAL A 59 -11.23 -7.25 12.93
C VAL A 59 -11.12 -6.17 13.97
N THR A 60 -12.20 -5.93 14.71
CA THR A 60 -12.19 -5.00 15.84
C THR A 60 -12.78 -5.67 17.07
N ASN A 61 -12.13 -5.48 18.22
CA ASN A 61 -12.60 -5.96 19.51
C ASN A 61 -13.24 -4.81 20.28
N ARG A 62 -14.55 -4.88 20.55
CA ARG A 62 -15.29 -3.87 21.33
C ARG A 62 -16.12 -4.56 22.40
N ASN A 63 -15.95 -4.15 23.66
CA ASN A 63 -16.67 -4.71 24.82
C ASN A 63 -16.56 -6.24 24.94
N GLY A 64 -15.37 -6.80 24.72
CA GLY A 64 -15.13 -8.24 24.78
C GLY A 64 -15.76 -9.03 23.62
N LYS A 65 -16.25 -8.36 22.57
CA LYS A 65 -16.81 -8.99 21.37
C LYS A 65 -15.93 -8.68 20.16
N THR A 66 -15.64 -9.70 19.38
CA THR A 66 -14.92 -9.58 18.11
C THR A 66 -15.91 -9.35 16.98
N TYR A 67 -15.73 -8.26 16.25
CA TYR A 67 -16.46 -7.92 15.04
C TYR A 67 -15.53 -8.13 13.86
N LYS A 68 -16.03 -8.82 12.83
CA LYS A 68 -15.33 -8.99 11.56
C LYS A 68 -16.18 -8.37 10.47
N ALA A 69 -15.64 -7.37 9.78
CA ALA A 69 -16.21 -6.93 8.52
C ALA A 69 -15.49 -7.66 7.37
N ASP A 70 -16.26 -8.03 6.36
CA ASP A 70 -15.77 -8.69 5.15
C ASP A 70 -16.14 -7.85 3.92
N TYR A 71 -15.48 -8.12 2.81
CA TYR A 71 -15.67 -7.39 1.57
C TYR A 71 -16.33 -8.31 0.54
N GLY A 72 -17.46 -7.87 -0.02
CA GLY A 72 -18.17 -8.64 -1.06
C GLY A 72 -17.43 -8.68 -2.40
N ASN A 73 -16.42 -7.81 -2.61
CA ASN A 73 -15.64 -7.71 -3.84
C ASN A 73 -14.18 -8.13 -3.60
N PRO A 74 -13.50 -8.74 -4.59
CA PRO A 74 -12.08 -9.01 -4.51
C PRO A 74 -11.27 -7.73 -4.30
N ILE A 75 -10.36 -7.75 -3.32
CA ILE A 75 -9.41 -6.66 -3.09
C ILE A 75 -8.13 -6.96 -3.86
N PHE A 76 -7.59 -5.92 -4.50
CA PHE A 76 -6.32 -5.96 -5.20
C PHE A 76 -5.37 -4.94 -4.57
N ILE A 77 -4.17 -5.38 -4.20
CA ILE A 77 -3.20 -4.60 -3.47
C ILE A 77 -2.03 -4.24 -4.38
N TRP A 78 -1.63 -2.99 -4.29
CA TRP A 78 -0.33 -2.53 -4.77
C TRP A 78 0.44 -1.92 -3.60
N SER A 79 1.44 -2.64 -3.10
CA SER A 79 2.26 -2.20 -1.96
C SER A 79 3.53 -1.50 -2.45
N SER A 80 4.07 -0.57 -1.67
CA SER A 80 5.37 0.07 -1.89
C SER A 80 6.06 0.31 -0.55
N THR A 81 7.36 0.65 -0.56
CA THR A 81 8.13 0.91 0.66
C THR A 81 8.70 2.32 0.68
N MET A 82 8.88 2.87 1.88
CA MET A 82 9.65 4.09 2.12
C MET A 82 11.12 3.81 2.43
N GLU A 83 11.52 2.54 2.54
CA GLU A 83 12.94 2.17 2.51
C GLU A 83 13.55 2.70 1.21
N THR A 84 14.74 3.28 1.30
CA THR A 84 15.40 3.98 0.20
C THR A 84 16.64 3.26 -0.30
N ASN A 85 17.18 2.32 0.47
CA ASN A 85 18.35 1.52 0.11
C ASN A 85 17.95 0.33 -0.78
N PRO A 86 18.32 0.33 -2.08
CA PRO A 86 17.92 -0.74 -2.99
C PRO A 86 18.43 -2.13 -2.58
N LYS A 87 19.58 -2.20 -1.89
CA LYS A 87 20.12 -3.49 -1.42
C LYS A 87 19.21 -4.13 -0.37
N VAL A 88 18.81 -3.34 0.64
CA VAL A 88 17.88 -3.79 1.68
C VAL A 88 16.56 -4.23 1.05
N ILE A 89 16.05 -3.45 0.09
CA ILE A 89 14.81 -3.78 -0.62
C ILE A 89 14.92 -5.12 -1.36
N ILE A 90 15.98 -5.36 -2.12
CA ILE A 90 16.16 -6.63 -2.85
C ILE A 90 16.40 -7.81 -1.88
N GLU A 91 17.10 -7.59 -0.77
CA GLU A 91 17.32 -8.62 0.25
C GLU A 91 16.03 -9.05 0.95
N THR A 92 15.08 -8.13 1.15
CA THR A 92 13.72 -8.42 1.62
C THR A 92 12.87 -9.08 0.52
N TRP A 93 12.97 -8.60 -0.72
CA TRP A 93 12.20 -9.07 -1.87
C TRP A 93 13.04 -9.93 -2.83
N ARG A 94 13.52 -11.08 -2.34
CA ARG A 94 14.56 -11.90 -3.02
C ARG A 94 14.16 -12.49 -4.38
N ASP A 95 12.87 -12.56 -4.69
CA ASP A 95 12.34 -13.01 -5.99
C ASP A 95 12.15 -11.85 -6.98
N ARG A 96 12.72 -10.68 -6.67
CA ARG A 96 12.73 -9.48 -7.49
C ARG A 96 14.19 -9.08 -7.72
N ASP A 97 14.47 -8.51 -8.88
CA ASP A 97 15.83 -8.16 -9.31
C ASP A 97 15.99 -6.66 -9.63
N THR A 98 14.90 -5.90 -9.57
CA THR A 98 14.87 -4.50 -9.96
C THR A 98 14.14 -3.67 -8.91
N VAL A 99 14.72 -2.54 -8.53
CA VAL A 99 14.07 -1.53 -7.69
C VAL A 99 13.80 -0.29 -8.53
N ILE A 100 12.56 0.16 -8.50
CA ILE A 100 12.17 1.44 -9.08
C ILE A 100 11.91 2.46 -7.96
N GLN A 101 12.18 3.73 -8.25
CA GLN A 101 11.78 4.83 -7.41
C GLN A 101 10.70 5.66 -8.10
N ILE A 102 9.60 5.91 -7.40
CA ILE A 102 8.58 6.86 -7.79
C ILE A 102 8.89 8.17 -7.05
N THR A 103 9.43 9.14 -7.77
CA THR A 103 9.94 10.39 -7.20
C THR A 103 8.85 11.45 -6.99
N ASN A 104 7.72 11.32 -7.70
CA ASN A 104 6.53 12.17 -7.60
C ASN A 104 5.30 11.30 -7.35
N THR A 105 5.06 11.01 -6.08
CA THR A 105 4.01 10.09 -5.61
C THR A 105 2.61 10.65 -5.90
N LEU A 106 2.43 11.97 -5.81
CA LEU A 106 1.17 12.63 -6.13
C LEU A 106 0.79 12.41 -7.60
N LYS A 107 1.69 12.76 -8.52
CA LYS A 107 1.45 12.60 -9.96
C LYS A 107 1.28 11.13 -10.34
N PHE A 108 1.96 10.22 -9.64
CA PHE A 108 1.75 8.79 -9.83
C PHE A 108 0.32 8.39 -9.45
N ALA A 109 -0.18 8.79 -8.28
CA ALA A 109 -1.55 8.51 -7.85
C ALA A 109 -2.60 9.11 -8.80
N GLU A 110 -2.39 10.35 -9.25
CA GLU A 110 -3.25 11.02 -10.25
C GLU A 110 -3.33 10.22 -11.55
N ARG A 111 -2.20 9.70 -12.06
CA ARG A 111 -2.18 8.85 -13.26
C ARG A 111 -3.04 7.60 -13.10
N ILE A 112 -3.01 6.95 -11.93
CA ILE A 112 -3.82 5.74 -11.69
C ILE A 112 -5.30 6.10 -11.67
N ARG A 113 -5.68 7.18 -10.98
CA ARG A 113 -7.05 7.71 -10.96
C ARG A 113 -7.53 8.02 -12.38
N ASP A 114 -6.75 8.77 -13.15
CA ASP A 114 -7.14 9.22 -14.48
C ASP A 114 -7.28 8.03 -15.45
N ALA A 115 -6.39 7.02 -15.35
CA ALA A 115 -6.51 5.78 -16.10
C ALA A 115 -7.77 4.98 -15.74
N ALA A 116 -8.15 4.95 -14.45
CA ALA A 116 -9.38 4.31 -13.99
C ALA A 116 -10.63 4.98 -14.57
N VAL A 117 -10.69 6.32 -14.51
CA VAL A 117 -11.78 7.12 -15.07
C VAL A 117 -11.91 6.90 -16.57
N ALA A 118 -10.79 6.92 -17.31
CA ALA A 118 -10.78 6.71 -18.75
C ALA A 118 -11.34 5.33 -19.17
N ARG A 119 -11.21 4.32 -18.32
CA ARG A 119 -11.73 2.96 -18.56
C ARG A 119 -13.21 2.79 -18.20
N LYS A 120 -13.90 3.84 -17.76
CA LYS A 120 -15.29 3.77 -17.27
C LYS A 120 -15.46 2.70 -16.18
N SER A 121 -14.43 2.48 -15.37
CA SER A 121 -14.59 1.70 -14.15
C SER A 121 -15.39 2.57 -13.19
N ASP A 122 -16.70 2.35 -13.14
CA ASP A 122 -17.65 3.23 -12.45
C ASP A 122 -17.33 3.42 -10.96
N LEU A 123 -16.58 2.49 -10.34
CA LEU A 123 -16.07 2.60 -8.98
C LEU A 123 -14.69 1.95 -8.82
N ILE A 124 -13.63 2.77 -8.78
CA ILE A 124 -12.37 2.39 -8.14
C ILE A 124 -12.23 3.19 -6.85
N TYR A 125 -12.34 2.50 -5.71
CA TYR A 125 -12.09 3.10 -4.41
C TYR A 125 -10.59 3.02 -4.11
N PHE A 126 -9.91 4.16 -4.19
CA PHE A 126 -8.55 4.27 -3.69
C PHE A 126 -8.61 4.52 -2.18
N GLN A 127 -8.24 3.50 -1.41
CA GLN A 127 -7.96 3.69 0.00
C GLN A 127 -6.48 4.05 0.15
N ILE A 128 -6.21 5.29 0.57
CA ILE A 128 -4.86 5.78 0.87
C ILE A 128 -4.86 6.16 2.34
N GLY A 129 -4.03 5.49 3.13
CA GLY A 129 -3.87 5.78 4.55
C GLY A 129 -2.68 5.03 5.13
N PRO A 130 -2.15 5.45 6.28
CA PRO A 130 -1.20 4.62 7.02
C PRO A 130 -1.90 3.31 7.35
N VAL A 131 -1.38 2.19 6.84
CA VAL A 131 -1.76 0.88 7.36
C VAL A 131 -1.14 0.79 8.75
N THR A 132 -1.96 0.89 9.79
CA THR A 132 -1.51 0.53 11.15
C THR A 132 -1.38 -0.98 11.18
N TYR A 133 -0.16 -1.47 10.99
CA TYR A 133 0.17 -2.87 11.12
C TYR A 133 0.20 -3.25 12.60
N ASP A 134 -0.62 -4.22 12.99
CA ASP A 134 -0.40 -5.01 14.20
C ASP A 134 0.21 -6.34 13.74
N LYS A 135 1.53 -6.37 13.55
CA LYS A 135 2.25 -7.61 13.20
C LYS A 135 2.42 -8.54 14.41
N ASP A 136 2.09 -8.06 15.61
CA ASP A 136 2.22 -8.83 16.84
C ASP A 136 0.95 -9.67 17.07
N GLU A 137 1.09 -10.75 17.84
CA GLU A 137 0.07 -11.78 18.14
C GLU A 137 -1.15 -11.26 18.94
N GLY A 138 -1.59 -10.02 18.71
CA GLY A 138 -2.67 -9.38 19.46
C GLY A 138 -2.30 -9.06 20.91
N SER A 139 -1.00 -8.94 21.24
CA SER A 139 -0.59 -8.52 22.58
C SER A 139 -0.72 -7.01 22.75
N HIS A 140 -1.92 -6.61 23.18
CA HIS A 140 -2.31 -5.37 23.84
C HIS A 140 -1.21 -4.31 24.05
N ARG A 141 -1.29 -3.21 23.30
CA ARG A 141 -0.82 -1.90 23.79
C ARG A 141 -2.02 -1.09 24.25
N ALA A 142 -1.89 -0.44 25.41
CA ALA A 142 -2.83 0.60 25.79
C ALA A 142 -2.75 1.72 24.74
N TYR A 143 -3.86 1.92 24.03
CA TYR A 143 -3.99 2.92 22.99
C TYR A 143 -4.20 4.29 23.65
N HIS A 144 -3.27 5.22 23.42
CA HIS A 144 -3.47 6.64 23.70
C HIS A 144 -3.51 7.36 22.36
N TRP A 145 -4.71 7.74 21.90
CA TRP A 145 -4.84 8.72 20.83
C TRP A 145 -5.07 10.10 21.41
N ALA A 146 -4.32 11.08 20.91
CA ALA A 146 -4.64 12.48 21.04
C ALA A 146 -5.78 12.81 20.05
N GLU A 147 -6.74 13.58 20.52
CA GLU A 147 -7.83 14.11 19.69
C GLU A 147 -7.26 15.03 18.61
N GLY A 148 -7.46 14.66 17.36
CA GLY A 148 -7.22 15.50 16.21
C GLY A 148 -8.35 15.28 15.22
N VAL A 149 -9.35 16.14 15.32
CA VAL A 149 -10.49 16.24 14.40
C VAL A 149 -10.08 17.10 13.20
N PHE A 150 -10.41 16.64 12.01
CA PHE A 150 -10.88 17.48 10.91
C PHE A 150 -12.09 16.80 10.28
#